data_AF-F4GLK0-F1
#
_entry.id   AF-F4GLK0-F1
#
_cell.length_a   1.000
_cell.length_b   1.000
_cell.length_c   1.000
_cell.angle_alpha   90.00
_cell.angle_beta   90.00
_cell.angle_gamma   90.00
#
_symmetry.space_group_name_H-M   'P 1'
#
loop_
_entity.id
_entity.type
_entity.pdbx_description
1 polymer ?
#
loop_
_entity_poly.entity_id
_entity_poly.type
_entity_poly.pdbx_seq_one_letter_code
_entity_poly.pdbx_strand_id
1 'polypeptide(L)'
;MALKKSTDEENLPEVSESLSSQKAKNLFSKSVGRQAKEKKILTTFSIEPSFKRELEDTFENMGLGWAAGIRFALRQFIKNTEN
;
A
#
# COMPACT_ATOMS: atom_id res chain seq x y z
N MET A 1 8.11 -35.57 18.36
CA MET A 1 7.98 -36.40 17.13
C MET A 1 7.12 -35.63 16.14
N ALA A 2 7.62 -35.44 14.91
CA ALA A 2 6.83 -34.87 13.83
C ALA A 2 5.82 -35.91 13.31
N LEU A 3 4.59 -35.49 13.03
CA LEU A 3 3.66 -36.28 12.22
C LEU A 3 3.34 -35.52 10.93
N LYS A 4 3.48 -36.28 9.85
CA LYS A 4 3.58 -35.86 8.45
C LYS A 4 2.27 -35.31 7.89
N LYS A 5 2.46 -34.52 6.84
CA LYS A 5 1.49 -34.03 5.87
C LYS A 5 0.82 -35.21 5.12
N SER A 6 -0.49 -35.12 4.91
CA SER A 6 -1.19 -35.82 3.83
C SER A 6 -2.05 -34.81 3.07
N THR A 7 -1.75 -34.71 1.78
CA THR A 7 -2.57 -34.08 0.74
C THR A 7 -3.67 -35.08 0.34
N ASP A 8 -4.73 -34.53 -0.27
CA ASP A 8 -5.79 -35.16 -1.09
C ASP A 8 -7.20 -35.24 -0.50
N GLU A 9 -8.00 -34.34 -1.05
CA GLU A 9 -9.30 -34.58 -1.71
C GLU A 9 -10.52 -34.94 -0.86
N GLU A 10 -11.46 -33.98 -0.92
CA GLU A 10 -12.89 -34.18 -1.14
C GLU A 10 -13.63 -35.18 -0.24
N ASN A 11 -14.55 -34.66 0.58
CA ASN A 11 -16.01 -34.83 0.39
C ASN A 11 -16.77 -34.49 1.69
N LEU A 12 -17.97 -33.90 1.50
CA LEU A 12 -19.08 -33.64 2.43
C LEU A 12 -19.05 -32.39 3.35
N PRO A 13 -20.21 -31.77 3.61
CA PRO A 13 -21.30 -31.43 2.71
C PRO A 13 -21.75 -29.96 2.89
N GLU A 14 -22.60 -29.49 1.97
CA GLU A 14 -23.26 -28.19 1.92
C GLU A 14 -23.64 -27.59 3.29
N VAL A 15 -22.84 -26.65 3.80
CA VAL A 15 -23.27 -25.75 4.87
C VAL A 15 -24.05 -24.62 4.20
N SER A 16 -25.35 -24.84 4.06
CA SER A 16 -26.41 -23.87 3.77
C SER A 16 -25.95 -22.41 3.83
N GLU A 17 -25.73 -21.79 2.67
CA GLU A 17 -25.46 -20.36 2.56
C GLU A 17 -26.71 -19.56 2.95
N SER A 18 -26.86 -19.29 4.25
CA SER A 18 -27.89 -18.38 4.73
C SER A 18 -27.76 -17.02 4.03
N LEU A 19 -28.88 -16.44 3.60
CA LEU A 19 -28.94 -15.09 3.00
C LEU A 19 -28.19 -14.03 3.83
N SER A 20 -28.10 -14.24 5.15
CA SER A 20 -27.33 -13.42 6.08
C SER A 20 -25.82 -13.48 5.86
N SER A 21 -25.26 -14.66 5.59
CA SER A 21 -23.82 -14.84 5.37
C SER A 21 -23.37 -14.24 4.03
N GLN A 22 -24.21 -14.31 3.00
CA GLN A 22 -23.97 -13.64 1.71
C GLN A 22 -24.08 -12.10 1.84
N LYS A 23 -25.04 -11.59 2.63
CA LYS A 23 -25.20 -10.15 2.87
C LYS A 23 -24.02 -9.57 3.68
N ALA A 24 -23.50 -10.31 4.65
CA ALA A 24 -22.31 -9.94 5.41
C ALA A 24 -21.05 -9.88 4.52
N LYS A 25 -20.80 -10.92 3.69
CA LYS A 25 -19.69 -10.90 2.72
C LYS A 25 -19.75 -9.68 1.78
N ASN A 26 -20.95 -9.28 1.36
CA ASN A 26 -21.17 -8.11 0.50
C ASN A 26 -21.01 -6.75 1.22
N LEU A 27 -21.27 -6.69 2.53
CA LEU A 27 -21.00 -5.49 3.33
C LEU A 27 -19.49 -5.28 3.56
N PHE A 28 -18.77 -6.36 3.90
CA PHE A 28 -17.32 -6.30 4.13
C PHE A 28 -16.49 -6.24 2.84
N SER A 29 -17.01 -6.72 1.71
CA SER A 29 -16.35 -6.56 0.41
C SER A 29 -16.49 -5.14 -0.15
N LYS A 30 -17.56 -4.40 0.23
CA LYS A 30 -17.75 -2.99 -0.15
C LYS A 30 -16.93 -2.01 0.69
N SER A 31 -16.64 -2.31 1.96
CA SER A 31 -15.83 -1.43 2.82
C SER A 31 -14.32 -1.65 2.70
N VAL A 32 -13.88 -2.77 2.09
CA VAL A 32 -12.46 -3.06 1.81
C VAL A 32 -12.15 -3.01 0.30
N GLY A 33 -13.10 -2.50 -0.49
CA GLY A 33 -13.07 -2.50 -1.95
C GLY A 33 -12.16 -1.42 -2.54
N ARG A 34 -10.86 -1.74 -2.61
CA ARG A 34 -9.81 -1.05 -3.37
C ARG A 34 -9.52 0.36 -2.88
N GLN A 35 -8.57 0.49 -1.96
CA GLN A 35 -7.64 1.61 -2.08
C GLN A 35 -7.19 1.60 -3.55
N ALA A 36 -7.59 2.62 -4.32
CA ALA A 36 -7.22 2.75 -5.71
C ALA A 36 -5.70 2.56 -5.73
N LYS A 37 -5.23 1.45 -6.30
CA LYS A 37 -3.80 1.14 -6.32
C LYS A 37 -3.16 2.29 -7.07
N GLU A 38 -2.53 3.21 -6.33
CA GLU A 38 -1.82 4.31 -6.92
C GLU A 38 -0.83 3.72 -7.93
N LYS A 39 -0.79 4.27 -9.14
CA LYS A 39 0.19 3.87 -10.15
C LYS A 39 1.57 4.30 -9.64
N LYS A 40 2.19 3.44 -8.84
CA LYS A 40 3.54 3.66 -8.30
C LYS A 40 4.52 3.52 -9.46
N ILE A 41 4.99 4.65 -9.97
CA ILE A 41 6.10 4.71 -10.92
C ILE A 41 7.38 4.78 -10.09
N LEU A 42 8.30 3.84 -10.32
CA LEU A 42 9.64 3.92 -9.75
C LEU A 42 10.46 4.86 -10.63
N THR A 43 10.89 5.98 -10.05
CA THR A 43 11.71 6.98 -10.74
C THR A 43 13.09 7.02 -10.10
N THR A 44 14.11 6.96 -10.94
CA THR A 44 15.52 7.09 -10.53
C THR A 44 16.07 8.40 -11.06
N PHE A 45 16.85 9.12 -10.25
CA PHE A 45 17.51 10.35 -10.65
C PHE A 45 18.85 10.46 -9.92
N SER A 46 19.79 11.17 -10.54
CA SER A 46 21.12 11.41 -9.97
C SER A 46 21.11 12.74 -9.22
N ILE A 47 21.63 12.74 -8.00
CA ILE A 47 21.83 13.93 -7.18
C ILE A 47 23.21 13.92 -6.55
N GLU A 48 23.66 15.10 -6.15
CA GLU A 48 24.87 15.24 -5.39
C GLU A 48 24.75 14.60 -4.00
N PRO A 49 25.78 13.90 -3.49
CA PRO A 49 25.73 13.27 -2.18
C PRO A 49 25.55 14.23 -1.00
N SER A 50 26.11 15.45 -1.09
CA SER A 50 25.93 16.54 -0.12
C SER A 50 24.46 16.95 -0.05
N PHE A 51 23.88 17.24 -1.21
CA PHE A 51 22.49 17.63 -1.36
C PHE A 51 21.51 16.56 -0.86
N LYS A 52 21.83 15.28 -1.07
CA LYS A 52 21.02 14.18 -0.51
C LYS A 52 20.92 14.29 1.02
N ARG A 53 22.03 14.51 1.72
CA ARG A 53 22.05 14.57 3.19
C ARG A 53 21.24 15.74 3.72
N GLU A 54 21.41 16.91 3.12
CA GLU A 54 20.64 18.10 3.50
C GLU A 54 19.12 17.88 3.34
N LEU A 55 18.71 17.24 2.24
CA LEU A 55 17.32 16.87 2.04
C LEU A 55 16.82 15.84 3.05
N GLU A 56 17.65 14.84 3.37
CA GLU A 56 17.31 13.81 4.35
C GLU A 56 17.11 14.44 5.75
N ASP A 57 18.03 15.31 6.18
CA ASP A 57 17.94 16.03 7.45
C ASP A 57 16.69 16.93 7.50
N THR A 58 16.39 17.66 6.42
CA THR A 58 15.19 18.52 6.36
C THR A 58 13.90 17.71 6.40
N PHE A 59 13.85 16.55 5.72
CA PHE A 59 12.68 15.67 5.77
C PHE A 59 12.52 15.00 7.14
N GLU A 60 13.61 14.58 7.77
CA GLU A 60 13.59 14.02 9.13
C GLU A 60 13.06 15.03 10.16
N ASN A 61 13.48 16.29 10.07
CA ASN A 61 12.96 17.37 10.91
C ASN A 61 11.44 17.59 10.76
N MET A 62 10.88 17.25 9.60
CA MET A 62 9.44 17.29 9.33
C MET A 62 8.71 15.97 9.69
N GLY A 63 9.43 14.95 10.16
CA GLY A 63 8.91 13.62 10.42
C GLY A 63 8.56 12.84 9.15
N LEU A 64 9.13 13.22 7.99
CA LEU A 64 8.90 12.59 6.70
C LEU A 64 10.10 11.69 6.35
N GLY A 65 9.83 10.45 5.94
CA GLY A 65 10.87 9.59 5.35
C GLY A 65 11.28 10.08 3.94
N TRP A 66 12.47 9.70 3.48
CA TRP A 66 13.04 10.12 2.18
C TRP A 66 12.04 10.14 1.01
N ALA A 67 11.38 9.01 0.76
CA ALA A 67 10.42 8.90 -0.35
C ALA A 67 9.17 9.79 -0.18
N ALA A 68 8.73 10.02 1.06
CA ALA A 68 7.60 10.90 1.35
C ALA A 68 8.00 12.37 1.20
N GLY A 69 9.20 12.74 1.66
CA GLY A 69 9.78 14.06 1.51
C GLY A 69 9.92 14.49 0.06
N ILE A 70 10.47 13.62 -0.80
CA ILE A 70 10.60 13.90 -2.24
C ILE A 70 9.23 14.12 -2.90
N ARG A 71 8.23 13.29 -2.57
CA ARG A 71 6.86 13.46 -3.11
C ARG A 71 6.23 14.77 -2.65
N PHE A 72 6.43 15.14 -1.39
CA PHE A 72 5.95 16.39 -0.84
C PHE A 72 6.59 17.59 -1.56
N ALA A 73 7.92 17.58 -1.69
CA ALA A 73 8.66 18.64 -2.38
C ALA A 73 8.20 18.80 -3.84
N LEU A 74 8.07 17.70 -4.59
CA LEU A 74 7.58 17.74 -5.99
C LEU A 74 6.16 18.29 -6.07
N ARG A 75 5.28 17.93 -5.14
CA ARG A 75 3.90 18.41 -5.13
C ARG A 75 3.80 19.90 -4.79
N GLN A 76 4.65 20.40 -3.88
CA GLN A 76 4.76 21.84 -3.60
C GLN A 76 5.35 22.60 -4.78
N PHE A 77 6.38 22.03 -5.43
CA PHE A 77 6.99 22.63 -6.62
C PHE A 77 5.96 22.85 -7.73
N ILE A 78 5.21 21.81 -8.10
CA ILE A 78 4.16 21.89 -9.14
C ILE A 78 3.13 22.97 -8.78
N LYS A 79 2.65 22.99 -7.53
CA LYS A 79 1.67 23.97 -7.06
C LYS A 79 2.17 25.42 -7.16
N ASN A 80 3.47 25.64 -6.99
CA ASN A 80 4.08 26.96 -7.08
C ASN A 80 4.39 27.37 -8.52
N THR A 81 4.57 26.42 -9.44
CA THR A 81 4.87 26.70 -10.86
C THR A 81 3.64 26.82 -11.75
N GLU A 82 2.50 26.25 -11.33
CA GLU A 82 1.23 26.32 -12.08
C GLU A 82 0.36 27.53 -11.70
N ASN A 83 0.82 28.39 -10.79
CA ASN A 83 0.24 29.71 -10.49
C ASN A 83 1.07 30.83 -11.12
#